data_AF-A0A239KQN4-F1
#
_entry.id   AF-A0A239KQN4-F1
#
_cell.length_a   1.000
_cell.length_b   1.000
_cell.length_c   1.000
_cell.angle_alpha   90.00
_cell.angle_beta   90.00
_cell.angle_gamma   90.00
#
_symmetry.space_group_name_H-M   'P 1'
#
loop_
_entity.id
_entity.type
_entity.pdbx_description
1 polymer ?
#
loop_
_entity_poly.entity_id
_entity_poly.type
_entity_poly.pdbx_seq_one_letter_code
_entity_poly.pdbx_strand_id
1 'polypeptide(L)'
;MTEGIATIGTALPAIMAGVTIETGSSELATTGSTRLDDQQLAEMERVANLPLVAPIPCDAADFAKLMRSLSILPSRADDEVTGKLRLNIYHRMMGQYPRAAIAYMVETALSTLDWFPTPKQCLEILAGWKDHDAVVHKHRTVMAASAVRQERQARLNDVMEALYRRDLDQDQIDALPEQMKVIGAERGFLRLHDDGVYRARPVPVPTDG
;
A
#
# COMPACT_ATOMS: atom_id res chain seq x y z
N MET A 1 14.60 34.84 -9.55
CA MET A 1 14.26 34.13 -8.30
C MET A 1 12.77 33.85 -8.32
N THR A 2 12.41 32.66 -8.76
CA THR A 2 11.03 32.15 -8.81
C THR A 2 11.15 30.63 -8.79
N GLU A 3 10.99 30.04 -7.62
CA GLU A 3 10.94 28.59 -7.43
C GLU A 3 9.55 28.08 -7.84
N GLY A 4 9.54 27.23 -8.87
CA GLY A 4 8.36 26.52 -9.33
C GLY A 4 8.14 25.28 -8.46
N ILE A 5 6.97 25.24 -7.83
CA ILE A 5 6.43 24.15 -7.04
C ILE A 5 6.37 22.88 -7.90
N ALA A 6 7.12 21.85 -7.52
CA ALA A 6 7.09 20.54 -8.15
C ALA A 6 5.76 19.83 -7.83
N THR A 7 4.92 19.74 -8.85
CA THR A 7 3.69 18.95 -8.90
C THR A 7 4.03 17.46 -8.79
N ILE A 8 4.04 16.91 -7.57
CA ILE A 8 4.05 15.46 -7.34
C ILE A 8 2.59 14.99 -7.46
N GLY A 9 2.15 14.76 -8.69
CA GLY A 9 0.75 14.41 -8.94
C GLY A 9 0.45 13.95 -10.35
N THR A 10 1.30 13.13 -10.98
CA THR A 10 1.01 12.60 -12.34
C THR A 10 1.83 11.39 -12.77
N ALA A 11 2.18 10.48 -11.86
CA ALA A 11 2.85 9.24 -12.27
C ALA A 11 2.45 8.07 -11.39
N LEU A 12 1.19 7.60 -11.49
CA LEU A 12 0.76 6.29 -10.94
C LEU A 12 -0.64 5.75 -11.34
N PRO A 13 -1.44 6.30 -12.29
CA PRO A 13 -2.56 5.54 -12.82
C PRO A 13 -2.16 4.55 -13.94
N ALA A 14 -0.95 4.62 -14.49
CA ALA A 14 -0.57 3.86 -15.69
C ALA A 14 -0.26 2.37 -15.46
N ILE A 15 -0.03 1.92 -14.22
CA ILE A 15 0.35 0.52 -13.95
C ILE A 15 -0.86 -0.39 -13.71
N MET A 16 -2.08 0.16 -13.53
CA MET A 16 -3.28 -0.64 -13.24
C MET A 16 -4.31 -0.73 -14.38
N ALA A 17 -4.01 -0.21 -15.58
CA ALA A 17 -4.95 -0.17 -16.71
C ALA A 17 -4.47 -0.93 -17.98
N GLY A 18 -3.65 -1.97 -17.82
CA GLY A 18 -2.99 -2.67 -18.93
C GLY A 18 -3.60 -4.03 -19.30
N VAL A 19 -4.91 -4.17 -19.31
CA VAL A 19 -5.62 -5.27 -20.00
C VAL A 19 -6.11 -4.71 -21.35
N THR A 20 -5.33 -4.96 -22.42
CA THR A 20 -5.62 -4.97 -23.90
C THR A 20 -6.40 -3.81 -24.54
N ILE A 21 -6.01 -3.15 -25.66
CA ILE A 21 -5.86 -3.63 -27.06
C ILE A 21 -4.88 -2.73 -27.87
N GLU A 22 -4.25 -3.37 -28.86
CA GLU A 22 -3.25 -3.03 -29.91
C GLU A 22 -3.35 -1.68 -30.67
N THR A 23 -2.21 -1.13 -31.13
CA THR A 23 -1.77 -1.01 -32.56
C THR A 23 -0.42 -0.26 -32.63
N GLY A 24 0.66 -0.89 -33.16
CA GLY A 24 1.85 -0.14 -33.62
C GLY A 24 3.27 -0.67 -33.30
N SER A 25 3.53 -1.95 -33.61
CA SER A 25 4.76 -2.59 -34.14
C SER A 25 6.16 -2.52 -33.47
N SER A 26 6.64 -3.76 -33.27
CA SER A 26 8.00 -4.32 -33.15
C SER A 26 8.70 -4.24 -31.78
N GLU A 27 9.03 -5.34 -31.10
CA GLU A 27 8.96 -6.78 -31.45
C GLU A 27 9.15 -7.62 -30.16
N LEU A 28 8.53 -8.80 -30.16
CA LEU A 28 8.55 -9.88 -29.16
C LEU A 28 7.93 -9.62 -27.78
N ALA A 29 6.61 -9.80 -27.73
CA ALA A 29 5.95 -10.41 -26.59
C ALA A 29 6.29 -11.91 -26.53
N THR A 30 6.76 -12.37 -25.38
CA THR A 30 6.38 -13.69 -24.85
C THR A 30 5.47 -13.43 -23.66
N THR A 31 4.17 -13.58 -23.90
CA THR A 31 3.12 -13.64 -22.90
C THR A 31 3.33 -14.87 -22.02
N GLY A 32 3.64 -14.63 -20.74
CA GLY A 32 3.68 -15.70 -19.74
C GLY A 32 4.58 -15.37 -18.55
N SER A 33 4.21 -14.38 -17.72
CA SER A 33 4.73 -14.37 -16.36
C SER A 33 3.88 -13.52 -15.42
N THR A 34 3.00 -14.18 -14.67
CA THR A 34 2.44 -13.69 -13.39
C THR A 34 3.51 -13.63 -12.29
N ARG A 35 4.80 -13.58 -12.64
CA ARG A 35 5.91 -13.47 -11.69
C ARG A 35 6.41 -12.04 -11.68
N LEU A 36 6.66 -11.53 -10.49
CA LEU A 36 7.33 -10.24 -10.32
C LEU A 36 8.82 -10.42 -10.62
N ASP A 37 9.34 -9.56 -11.51
CA ASP A 37 10.77 -9.44 -11.73
C ASP A 37 11.48 -8.97 -10.45
N ASP A 38 12.77 -9.26 -10.29
CA ASP A 38 13.53 -8.95 -9.08
C ASP A 38 13.53 -7.45 -8.75
N GLN A 39 13.55 -6.60 -9.77
CA GLN A 39 13.44 -5.16 -9.60
C GLN A 39 12.04 -4.74 -9.10
N GLN A 40 10.98 -5.43 -9.54
CA GLN A 40 9.61 -5.19 -9.12
C GLN A 40 9.36 -5.71 -7.70
N LEU A 41 9.95 -6.86 -7.34
CA LEU A 41 9.90 -7.42 -5.99
C LEU A 41 10.56 -6.47 -4.99
N ALA A 42 11.73 -5.91 -5.32
CA ALA A 42 12.43 -4.95 -4.48
C ALA A 42 11.63 -3.63 -4.30
N GLU A 43 10.96 -3.15 -5.35
CA GLU A 43 10.08 -1.98 -5.28
C GLU A 43 8.87 -2.24 -4.36
N MET A 44 8.24 -3.40 -4.50
CA MET A 44 7.10 -3.79 -3.67
C MET A 44 7.49 -4.01 -2.21
N GLU A 45 8.68 -4.55 -1.94
CA GLU A 45 9.24 -4.65 -0.59
C GLU A 45 9.49 -3.28 0.03
N ARG A 46 9.97 -2.32 -0.76
CA ARG A 46 10.12 -0.93 -0.29
C ARG A 46 8.77 -0.35 0.11
N VAL A 47 7.75 -0.51 -0.73
CA VAL A 47 6.39 -0.02 -0.46
C VAL A 47 5.76 -0.72 0.74
N ALA A 48 5.96 -2.03 0.90
CA ALA A 48 5.45 -2.80 2.04
C ALA A 48 6.05 -2.35 3.37
N ASN A 49 7.31 -1.89 3.36
CA ASN A 49 8.05 -1.48 4.55
C ASN A 49 7.95 0.02 4.87
N LEU A 50 7.21 0.82 4.08
CA LEU A 50 7.00 2.23 4.40
C LEU A 50 6.17 2.35 5.70
N PRO A 51 6.66 3.11 6.71
CA PRO A 51 5.88 3.35 7.92
C PRO A 51 4.60 4.11 7.55
N LEU A 52 3.48 3.74 8.17
CA LEU A 52 2.23 4.47 8.00
C LEU A 52 2.43 5.91 8.46
N VAL A 53 2.53 6.83 7.50
CA VAL A 53 2.68 8.25 7.77
C VAL A 53 1.38 8.74 8.43
N ALA A 54 1.48 9.29 9.63
CA ALA A 54 0.34 9.92 10.29
C ALA A 54 -0.12 11.12 9.43
N PRO A 55 -1.43 11.31 9.24
CA PRO A 55 -1.93 12.37 8.38
C PRO A 55 -1.53 13.74 8.94
N ILE A 56 -1.00 14.61 8.07
CA ILE A 56 -0.53 15.94 8.44
C ILE A 56 -1.74 16.78 8.90
N PRO A 57 -1.68 17.42 10.09
CA PRO A 57 -2.74 18.31 10.55
C PRO A 57 -3.01 19.43 9.55
N CYS A 58 -4.27 19.87 9.45
CA CYS A 58 -4.62 20.98 8.57
C CYS A 58 -3.90 22.27 9.01
N ASP A 59 -3.29 22.98 8.06
CA ASP A 59 -2.72 24.30 8.33
C ASP A 59 -3.81 25.31 8.73
N ALA A 60 -3.51 26.21 9.65
CA ALA A 60 -4.46 27.18 10.19
C ALA A 60 -5.04 28.10 9.10
N ALA A 61 -4.25 28.42 8.06
CA ALA A 61 -4.70 29.21 6.93
C ALA A 61 -5.73 28.46 6.06
N ASP A 62 -5.50 27.17 5.83
CA ASP A 62 -6.41 26.33 5.05
C ASP A 62 -7.67 25.98 5.83
N PHE A 63 -7.55 25.73 7.13
CA PHE A 63 -8.68 25.62 8.05
C PHE A 63 -9.59 26.85 7.95
N ALA A 64 -9.02 28.04 8.01
CA ALA A 64 -9.78 29.27 7.93
C ALA A 64 -10.50 29.45 6.58
N LYS A 65 -9.88 29.04 5.46
CA LYS A 65 -10.53 29.05 4.14
C LYS A 65 -11.72 28.10 4.10
N LEU A 66 -11.55 26.88 4.59
CA LEU A 66 -12.62 25.88 4.63
C LEU A 66 -13.78 26.35 5.51
N MET A 67 -13.50 26.88 6.70
CA MET A 67 -14.54 27.42 7.59
C MET A 67 -15.25 28.64 7.00
N ARG A 68 -14.58 29.47 6.19
CA ARG A 68 -15.24 30.59 5.49
C ARG A 68 -16.26 30.10 4.47
N SER A 69 -16.09 28.93 3.86
CA SER A 69 -17.09 28.41 2.91
C SER A 69 -18.44 28.10 3.59
N LEU A 70 -18.45 27.80 4.89
CA LEU A 70 -19.69 27.63 5.67
C LEU A 70 -20.44 28.93 5.91
N SER A 71 -19.83 30.10 5.65
CA SER A 71 -20.51 31.40 5.78
C SER A 71 -21.61 31.64 4.75
N ILE A 72 -21.76 30.73 3.76
CA ILE A 72 -22.88 30.72 2.83
C ILE A 72 -24.19 30.36 3.55
N LEU A 73 -24.10 29.61 4.67
CA LEU A 73 -25.27 29.25 5.46
C LEU A 73 -25.71 30.43 6.34
N PRO A 74 -27.03 30.63 6.51
CA PRO A 74 -27.54 31.65 7.41
C PRO A 74 -27.04 31.38 8.84
N SER A 75 -26.61 32.45 9.51
CA SER A 75 -26.18 32.44 10.91
C SER A 75 -27.11 33.31 11.75
N ARG A 76 -27.31 32.92 13.01
CA ARG A 76 -28.21 33.65 13.92
C ARG A 76 -27.65 35.05 14.24
N ALA A 77 -28.52 36.06 14.32
CA ALA A 77 -28.12 37.45 14.55
C ALA A 77 -27.46 37.70 15.92
N ASP A 78 -27.82 36.93 16.95
CA ASP A 78 -27.20 36.99 18.30
C ASP A 78 -25.73 36.51 18.32
N ASP A 79 -25.28 35.95 17.21
CA ASP A 79 -24.04 35.19 17.09
C ASP A 79 -22.91 36.06 16.47
N GLU A 80 -23.15 37.37 16.36
CA GLU A 80 -22.22 38.43 15.90
C GLU A 80 -21.01 38.63 16.84
N VAL A 81 -20.77 37.68 17.75
CA VAL A 81 -19.53 37.52 18.48
C VAL A 81 -18.41 37.23 17.48
N THR A 82 -17.84 38.32 16.98
CA THR A 82 -16.56 38.49 16.28
C THR A 82 -16.07 37.19 15.61
N GLY A 83 -16.33 36.99 14.31
CA GLY A 83 -16.04 35.73 13.61
C GLY A 83 -14.63 35.13 13.80
N LYS A 84 -13.65 35.95 14.22
CA LYS A 84 -12.32 35.49 14.69
C LYS A 84 -12.37 34.60 15.94
N LEU A 85 -13.19 34.94 16.94
CA LEU A 85 -13.36 34.14 18.16
C LEU A 85 -13.99 32.79 17.84
N ARG A 86 -15.03 32.80 16.99
CA ARG A 86 -15.65 31.57 16.50
C ARG A 86 -14.61 30.68 15.82
N LEU A 87 -13.86 31.21 14.85
CA LEU A 87 -12.85 30.44 14.13
C LEU A 87 -11.77 29.84 15.06
N ASN A 88 -11.35 30.59 16.10
CA ASN A 88 -10.41 30.08 17.11
C ASN A 88 -10.98 28.92 17.94
N ILE A 89 -12.26 28.98 18.32
CA ILE A 89 -12.92 27.89 19.05
C ILE A 89 -12.96 26.63 18.19
N TYR A 90 -13.34 26.78 16.92
CA TYR A 90 -13.41 25.67 15.96
C TYR A 90 -12.01 25.08 15.71
N HIS A 91 -11.00 25.93 15.53
CA HIS A 91 -9.62 25.50 15.35
C HIS A 91 -9.08 24.76 16.58
N ARG A 92 -9.43 25.20 17.79
CA ARG A 92 -9.01 24.50 19.03
C ARG A 92 -9.64 23.10 19.14
N MET A 93 -10.88 22.93 18.70
CA MET A 93 -11.57 21.64 18.79
C MET A 93 -11.22 20.69 17.65
N MET A 94 -10.91 21.21 16.46
CA MET A 94 -10.80 20.42 15.22
C MET A 94 -9.49 20.62 14.44
N GLY A 95 -8.57 21.46 14.91
CA GLY A 95 -7.29 21.71 14.23
C GLY A 95 -6.33 20.52 14.18
N GLN A 96 -6.62 19.45 14.94
CA GLN A 96 -5.88 18.19 14.90
C GLN A 96 -6.27 17.28 13.72
N TYR A 97 -7.39 17.57 13.04
CA TYR A 97 -7.85 16.77 11.92
C TYR A 97 -7.12 17.16 10.62
N PRO A 98 -6.89 16.21 9.70
CA PRO A 98 -6.28 16.52 8.42
C PRO A 98 -7.22 17.33 7.54
N ARG A 99 -6.65 18.04 6.57
CA ARG A 99 -7.40 18.89 5.64
C ARG A 99 -8.55 18.14 4.95
N ALA A 100 -8.36 16.89 4.57
CA ALA A 100 -9.38 16.07 3.91
C ALA A 100 -10.61 15.83 4.81
N ALA A 101 -10.41 15.59 6.10
CA ALA A 101 -11.50 15.42 7.06
C ALA A 101 -12.34 16.70 7.19
N ILE A 102 -11.67 17.85 7.21
CA ILE A 102 -12.33 19.15 7.35
C ILE A 102 -13.07 19.52 6.07
N ALA A 103 -12.52 19.20 4.90
CA ALA A 103 -13.24 19.35 3.63
C ALA A 103 -14.51 18.48 3.58
N TYR A 104 -14.40 17.20 3.96
CA TYR A 104 -15.56 16.31 4.08
C TYR A 104 -16.63 16.85 5.03
N MET A 105 -16.19 17.36 6.20
CA MET A 105 -17.09 17.98 7.16
C MET A 105 -17.83 19.17 6.57
N VAL A 106 -17.13 20.04 5.84
CA VAL A 106 -17.72 21.22 5.18
C VAL A 106 -18.72 20.79 4.11
N GLU A 107 -18.35 19.87 3.22
CA GLU A 107 -19.24 19.38 2.16
C GLU A 107 -20.50 18.72 2.72
N THR A 108 -20.34 17.92 3.78
CA THR A 108 -21.47 17.28 4.45
C THR A 108 -22.34 18.31 5.15
N ALA A 109 -21.75 19.29 5.84
CA ALA A 109 -22.51 20.36 6.48
C ALA A 109 -23.31 21.19 5.46
N LEU A 110 -22.72 21.54 4.32
CA LEU A 110 -23.39 22.31 3.26
C LEU A 110 -24.54 21.53 2.59
N SER A 111 -24.47 20.20 2.55
CA SER A 111 -25.49 19.36 1.93
C SER A 111 -26.60 18.91 2.88
N THR A 112 -26.35 18.89 4.20
CA THR A 112 -27.29 18.35 5.19
C THR A 112 -27.86 19.38 6.14
N LEU A 113 -27.21 20.54 6.32
CA LEU A 113 -27.63 21.53 7.31
C LEU A 113 -28.09 22.81 6.63
N ASP A 114 -29.27 23.29 7.03
CA ASP A 114 -29.83 24.55 6.55
C ASP A 114 -29.24 25.78 7.27
N TRP A 115 -28.52 25.56 8.39
CA TRP A 115 -27.99 26.59 9.27
C TRP A 115 -26.52 26.34 9.59
N PHE A 116 -25.80 27.41 9.98
CA PHE A 116 -24.40 27.30 10.36
C PHE A 116 -24.20 26.23 11.45
N PRO A 117 -23.35 25.21 11.23
CA PRO A 117 -23.21 24.07 12.15
C PRO A 117 -22.63 24.51 13.50
N THR A 118 -23.01 23.82 14.56
CA THR A 118 -22.35 23.93 15.87
C THR A 118 -21.09 23.05 15.94
N PRO A 119 -20.13 23.32 16.86
CA PRO A 119 -18.93 22.48 16.99
C PRO A 119 -19.25 21.01 17.27
N LYS A 120 -20.35 20.74 17.99
CA LYS A 120 -20.81 19.38 18.27
C LYS A 120 -21.24 18.65 16.98
N GLN A 121 -22.03 19.32 16.13
CA GLN A 121 -22.46 18.76 14.84
C GLN A 121 -21.27 18.53 13.91
N CYS A 122 -20.30 19.44 13.90
CA CYS A 122 -19.06 19.25 13.17
C CYS A 122 -18.30 17.98 13.61
N LEU A 123 -18.22 17.74 14.93
CA LEU A 123 -17.60 16.53 15.47
C LEU A 123 -18.40 15.26 15.15
N GLU A 124 -19.73 15.31 15.14
CA GLU A 124 -20.58 14.19 14.75
C GLU A 124 -20.38 13.81 13.27
N ILE A 125 -20.28 14.81 12.38
CA ILE A 125 -19.95 14.59 10.97
C ILE A 125 -18.54 14.02 10.82
N LEU A 126 -17.55 14.58 11.54
CA LEU A 126 -16.18 14.08 11.53
C LEU A 126 -16.05 12.67 12.10
N ALA A 127 -16.90 12.25 13.04
CA ALA A 127 -16.93 10.88 13.53
C ALA A 127 -17.37 9.87 12.46
N GLY A 128 -18.16 10.31 11.48
CA GLY A 128 -18.52 9.53 10.29
C GLY A 128 -17.41 9.46 9.24
N TRP A 129 -16.38 10.29 9.35
CA TRP A 129 -15.27 10.32 8.39
C TRP A 129 -14.39 9.08 8.56
N LYS A 130 -14.58 8.10 7.67
CA LYS A 130 -13.63 7.02 7.49
C LYS A 130 -12.43 7.59 6.76
N ASP A 131 -11.29 7.60 7.43
CA ASP A 131 -9.99 8.10 6.98
C ASP A 131 -9.58 7.40 5.67
N HIS A 132 -10.09 7.90 4.54
CA HIS A 132 -10.02 7.24 3.24
C HIS A 132 -8.56 7.07 2.81
N ASP A 133 -7.71 8.04 3.15
CA ASP A 133 -6.28 8.00 2.84
C ASP A 133 -5.55 7.00 3.73
N ALA A 134 -5.86 6.92 5.03
CA ALA A 134 -5.28 5.90 5.90
C ALA A 134 -5.72 4.49 5.52
N VAL A 135 -6.98 4.31 5.06
CA VAL A 135 -7.49 3.03 4.55
C VAL A 135 -6.80 2.66 3.24
N VAL A 136 -6.65 3.59 2.30
CA VAL A 136 -5.97 3.35 1.02
C VAL A 136 -4.48 3.06 1.22
N HIS A 137 -3.79 3.80 2.10
CA HIS A 137 -2.39 3.53 2.44
C HIS A 137 -2.22 2.17 3.11
N LYS A 138 -3.05 1.83 4.09
CA LYS A 138 -3.05 0.49 4.72
C LYS A 138 -3.34 -0.61 3.71
N HIS A 139 -4.33 -0.41 2.85
CA HIS A 139 -4.67 -1.37 1.81
C HIS A 139 -3.51 -1.58 0.84
N ARG A 140 -2.83 -0.50 0.42
CA ARG A 140 -1.68 -0.56 -0.48
C ARG A 140 -0.49 -1.29 0.14
N THR A 141 -0.14 -1.01 1.39
CA THR A 141 0.98 -1.69 2.07
C THR A 141 0.68 -3.16 2.32
N VAL A 142 -0.55 -3.50 2.73
CA VAL A 142 -0.99 -4.89 2.94
C VAL A 142 -1.02 -5.68 1.64
N MET A 143 -1.53 -5.11 0.55
CA MET A 143 -1.53 -5.75 -0.77
C MET A 143 -0.09 -5.96 -1.28
N ALA A 144 0.79 -4.96 -1.13
CA ALA A 144 2.20 -5.09 -1.51
C ALA A 144 2.88 -6.21 -0.72
N ALA A 145 2.69 -6.25 0.61
CA ALA A 145 3.23 -7.32 1.46
C ALA A 145 2.69 -8.71 1.09
N SER A 146 1.40 -8.81 0.74
CA SER A 146 0.78 -10.07 0.31
C SER A 146 1.39 -10.57 -1.01
N ALA A 147 1.56 -9.68 -1.99
CA ALA A 147 2.14 -10.02 -3.28
C ALA A 147 3.61 -10.45 -3.16
N VAL A 148 4.41 -9.77 -2.35
CA VAL A 148 5.81 -10.19 -2.05
C VAL A 148 5.85 -11.59 -1.44
N ARG A 149 4.97 -11.87 -0.45
CA ARG A 149 4.89 -13.19 0.18
C ARG A 149 4.48 -14.26 -0.82
N GLN A 150 3.51 -13.96 -1.67
CA GLN A 150 3.03 -14.89 -2.69
C GLN A 150 4.13 -15.22 -3.70
N GLU A 151 4.90 -14.24 -4.15
CA GLU A 151 6.01 -14.45 -5.08
C GLU A 151 7.13 -15.27 -4.44
N ARG A 152 7.56 -14.92 -3.22
CA ARG A 152 8.57 -15.70 -2.48
C ARG A 152 8.13 -17.15 -2.27
N GLN A 153 6.87 -17.36 -1.92
CA GLN A 153 6.30 -18.69 -1.74
C GLN A 153 6.26 -19.46 -3.05
N ALA A 154 5.91 -18.79 -4.15
CA ALA A 154 5.83 -19.44 -5.45
C ALA A 154 7.20 -19.84 -5.97
N ARG A 155 8.23 -18.99 -5.83
CA ARG A 155 9.62 -19.34 -6.12
C ARG A 155 10.11 -20.53 -5.30
N LEU A 156 9.74 -20.58 -4.01
CA LEU A 156 10.04 -21.74 -3.17
C LEU A 156 9.33 -23.00 -3.69
N ASN A 157 8.06 -22.90 -4.07
CA ASN A 157 7.32 -24.03 -4.61
C ASN A 157 7.94 -24.55 -5.92
N ASP A 158 8.34 -23.65 -6.82
CA ASP A 158 9.00 -24.01 -8.08
C ASP A 158 10.32 -24.76 -7.82
N VAL A 159 11.14 -24.29 -6.88
CA VAL A 159 12.39 -24.98 -6.48
C VAL A 159 12.09 -26.34 -5.85
N MET A 160 11.08 -26.42 -4.97
CA MET A 160 10.70 -27.69 -4.34
C MET A 160 10.14 -28.69 -5.35
N GLU A 161 9.41 -28.22 -6.36
CA GLU A 161 8.92 -29.04 -7.46
C GLU A 161 10.07 -29.54 -8.34
N ALA A 162 11.05 -28.70 -8.66
CA ALA A 162 12.25 -29.10 -9.38
C ALA A 162 13.10 -30.11 -8.59
N LEU A 163 13.23 -29.94 -7.26
CA LEU A 163 13.88 -30.91 -6.37
C LEU A 163 13.12 -32.24 -6.31
N TYR A 164 11.79 -32.20 -6.28
CA TYR A 164 10.95 -33.40 -6.31
C TYR A 164 11.10 -34.16 -7.64
N ARG A 165 11.10 -33.44 -8.76
CA ARG A 165 11.29 -33.99 -10.11
C ARG A 165 12.74 -34.42 -10.39
N ARG A 166 13.70 -33.95 -9.57
CA ARG A 166 15.15 -34.18 -9.71
C ARG A 166 15.72 -33.54 -10.97
N ASP A 167 15.17 -32.40 -11.34
CA ASP A 167 15.57 -31.63 -12.52
C ASP A 167 16.75 -30.67 -12.22
N LEU A 168 17.25 -30.68 -10.97
CA LEU A 168 18.36 -29.83 -10.51
C LEU A 168 19.66 -30.64 -10.40
N ASP A 169 20.70 -30.15 -11.07
CA ASP A 169 22.07 -30.69 -10.94
C ASP A 169 22.77 -30.18 -9.67
N GLN A 170 23.87 -30.82 -9.27
CA GLN A 170 24.58 -30.51 -8.02
C GLN A 170 25.05 -29.05 -7.96
N ASP A 171 25.55 -28.49 -9.06
CA ASP A 171 25.95 -27.08 -9.13
C ASP A 171 24.76 -26.14 -8.89
N GLN A 172 23.57 -26.52 -9.36
CA GLN A 172 22.34 -25.76 -9.16
C GLN A 172 21.83 -25.89 -7.72
N ILE A 173 21.95 -27.07 -7.11
CA ILE A 173 21.64 -27.30 -5.69
C ILE A 173 22.58 -26.46 -4.81
N ASP A 174 23.86 -26.37 -5.17
CA ASP A 174 24.86 -25.62 -4.41
C ASP A 174 24.68 -24.10 -4.55
N ALA A 175 24.15 -23.62 -5.67
CA ALA A 175 23.79 -22.22 -5.89
C ALA A 175 22.50 -21.78 -5.17
N LEU A 176 21.69 -22.71 -4.64
CA LEU A 176 20.45 -22.35 -3.93
C LEU A 176 20.73 -21.55 -2.63
N PRO A 177 19.82 -20.66 -2.22
CA PRO A 177 19.87 -20.06 -0.89
C PRO A 177 19.85 -21.11 0.22
N GLU A 178 20.64 -20.90 1.29
CA GLU A 178 20.78 -21.85 2.40
C GLU A 178 19.43 -22.25 3.02
N GLN A 179 18.52 -21.28 3.18
CA GLN A 179 17.16 -21.54 3.68
C GLN A 179 16.39 -22.55 2.83
N MET A 180 16.56 -22.52 1.51
CA MET A 180 15.90 -23.46 0.61
C MET A 180 16.54 -24.85 0.68
N LYS A 181 17.87 -24.95 0.89
CA LYS A 181 18.56 -26.23 1.09
C LYS A 181 18.10 -26.94 2.36
N VAL A 182 17.97 -26.19 3.47
CA VAL A 182 17.45 -26.70 4.75
C VAL A 182 16.03 -27.23 4.58
N ILE A 183 15.13 -26.44 3.96
CA ILE A 183 13.73 -26.86 3.74
C ILE A 183 13.67 -28.10 2.83
N GLY A 184 14.51 -28.16 1.79
CA GLY A 184 14.62 -29.33 0.91
C GLY A 184 15.12 -30.58 1.65
N ALA A 185 16.01 -30.42 2.63
CA ALA A 185 16.49 -31.50 3.48
C ALA A 185 15.43 -31.98 4.49
N GLU A 186 14.71 -31.05 5.13
CA GLU A 186 13.58 -31.35 6.02
C GLU A 186 12.46 -32.09 5.30
N ARG A 187 12.14 -31.68 4.06
CA ARG A 187 11.16 -32.35 3.20
C ARG A 187 11.67 -33.67 2.60
N GLY A 188 12.93 -34.02 2.83
CA GLY A 188 13.53 -35.30 2.43
C GLY A 188 14.00 -35.38 0.98
N PHE A 189 14.02 -34.26 0.23
CA PHE A 189 14.55 -34.20 -1.13
C PHE A 189 16.08 -34.14 -1.16
N LEU A 190 16.65 -33.42 -0.19
CA LEU A 190 18.11 -33.29 -0.02
C LEU A 190 18.58 -34.06 1.22
N ARG A 191 19.87 -34.38 1.26
CA ARG A 191 20.55 -34.89 2.45
C ARG A 191 21.83 -34.09 2.66
N LEU A 192 22.03 -33.63 3.89
CA LEU A 192 23.32 -33.08 4.30
C LEU A 192 24.31 -34.24 4.45
N HIS A 193 25.43 -34.18 3.72
CA HIS A 193 26.53 -35.12 3.86
C HIS A 193 27.53 -34.63 4.90
N ASP A 194 28.40 -35.54 5.37
CA ASP A 194 29.42 -35.26 6.40
C ASP A 194 30.40 -34.16 5.98
N ASP A 195 30.54 -33.93 4.66
CA ASP A 195 31.33 -32.86 4.05
C ASP A 195 30.65 -31.47 4.16
N GLY A 196 29.46 -31.37 4.75
CA GLY A 196 28.68 -30.14 4.87
C GLY A 196 27.92 -29.74 3.59
N VAL A 197 27.96 -30.58 2.55
CA VAL A 197 27.32 -30.33 1.25
C VAL A 197 25.95 -31.02 1.18
N TYR A 198 24.95 -30.31 0.67
CA TYR A 198 23.63 -30.88 0.40
C TYR A 198 23.65 -31.60 -0.96
N ARG A 199 23.26 -32.87 -0.98
CA ARG A 199 23.11 -33.64 -2.23
C ARG A 199 21.70 -34.21 -2.34
N ALA A 200 21.26 -34.47 -3.58
CA ALA A 200 19.98 -35.11 -3.83
C ALA A 200 19.93 -36.52 -3.22
N ARG A 201 18.79 -36.88 -2.61
CA ARG A 201 18.63 -38.20 -1.97
C ARG A 201 18.55 -39.31 -3.04
N PRO A 202 19.40 -40.36 -2.96
CA PRO A 202 19.30 -41.49 -3.87
C PRO A 202 17.95 -42.21 -3.71
N VAL A 203 17.32 -42.65 -4.81
CA VAL A 203 16.14 -43.54 -4.73
C VAL A 203 16.63 -44.86 -4.12
N PRO A 204 15.93 -45.45 -3.13
CA PRO A 204 16.17 -46.85 -2.82
C PRO A 204 15.88 -47.67 -4.08
N VAL A 205 16.94 -48.19 -4.71
CA VAL A 205 16.79 -49.18 -5.78
C VAL A 205 16.02 -50.34 -5.16
N PRO A 206 14.87 -50.75 -5.71
CA PRO A 206 14.19 -51.94 -5.20
C PRO A 206 15.18 -53.08 -5.27
N THR A 207 15.49 -53.64 -4.11
CA THR A 207 16.34 -54.83 -4.01
C THR A 207 15.43 -55.96 -4.47
N ASP A 208 15.51 -56.32 -5.75
CA ASP A 208 14.83 -57.50 -6.29
C ASP A 208 15.26 -58.70 -5.45
N GLY A 209 14.29 -59.28 -4.74
CA GLY A 209 14.42 -60.51 -3.96
C GLY A 209 13.90 -61.72 -4.72
#